data_AF-A0A8H5ANU3-F1
#
_entry.id   AF-A0A8H5ANU3-F1
#
_cell.length_a   1.000
_cell.length_b   1.000
_cell.length_c   1.000
_cell.angle_alpha   90.00
_cell.angle_beta   90.00
_cell.angle_gamma   90.00
#
_symmetry.space_group_name_H-M   'P 1'
#
loop_
_entity.id
_entity.type
_entity.pdbx_description
1 polymer ?
#
loop_
_entity_poly.entity_id
_entity_poly.type
_entity_poly.pdbx_seq_one_letter_code
_entity_poly.pdbx_strand_id
1 'polypeptide(L)'
;MDDITYAFPETDLAVVIGANDTVNPIALEKGSSIEGMPVLHAWKAKQVVVMKRGMASGYGAADVPNPMFYMPNAKMLFGDARVTCEAIKSAIEAKS
;
A
#
# COMPACT_ATOMS: atom_id res chain seq x y z
N MET A 1 4.93 10.82 11.46
CA MET A 1 3.87 10.08 10.74
C MET A 1 2.61 10.92 10.66
N ASP A 2 2.34 11.72 11.70
CA ASP A 2 1.10 12.49 11.82
C ASP A 2 0.90 13.50 10.68
N ASP A 3 1.91 14.28 10.27
CA ASP A 3 1.73 15.33 9.26
C ASP A 3 1.40 14.82 7.84
N ILE A 4 1.96 13.68 7.42
CA ILE A 4 1.79 13.19 6.04
C ILE A 4 0.45 12.48 5.82
N THR A 5 -0.17 11.96 6.87
CA THR A 5 -1.46 11.27 6.75
C THR A 5 -2.59 12.20 6.28
N TYR A 6 -2.48 13.49 6.58
CA TYR A 6 -3.40 14.53 6.13
C TYR A 6 -3.21 14.93 4.66
N ALA A 7 -2.07 14.57 4.04
CA ALA A 7 -1.79 14.89 2.64
C ALA A 7 -2.37 13.87 1.64
N PHE A 8 -2.69 12.64 2.08
CA PHE A 8 -3.21 11.60 1.18
C PHE A 8 -4.51 11.99 0.45
N PRO A 9 -5.52 12.65 1.07
CA PRO A 9 -6.73 13.07 0.36
C PRO A 9 -6.46 13.97 -0.86
N GLU A 10 -5.38 14.75 -0.85
CA GLU A 10 -4.99 15.62 -1.96
C GLU A 10 -3.99 14.95 -2.93
N THR A 11 -3.50 13.76 -2.59
CA THR A 11 -2.50 13.02 -3.38
C THR A 11 -3.17 12.27 -4.53
N ASP A 12 -2.73 12.53 -5.76
CA ASP A 12 -3.26 11.85 -6.95
C ASP A 12 -2.93 10.35 -7.00
N LEU A 13 -1.70 9.99 -6.60
CA LEU A 13 -1.21 8.62 -6.66
C LEU A 13 -0.31 8.29 -5.47
N ALA A 14 -0.65 7.24 -4.73
CA ALA A 14 0.23 6.62 -3.74
C ALA A 14 0.82 5.32 -4.30
N VAL A 15 2.15 5.20 -4.31
CA VAL A 15 2.86 3.97 -4.69
C VAL A 15 3.39 3.29 -3.42
N VAL A 16 2.80 2.15 -3.08
CA VAL A 16 3.12 1.36 -1.89
C VAL A 16 4.06 0.22 -2.30
N ILE A 17 5.31 0.26 -1.85
CA ILE A 17 6.33 -0.72 -2.24
C ILE A 17 6.64 -1.64 -1.08
N GLY A 18 6.27 -2.92 -1.19
CA GLY A 18 6.59 -3.95 -0.20
C GLY A 18 5.96 -3.80 1.18
N ALA A 19 5.14 -2.77 1.41
CA ALA A 19 4.44 -2.56 2.67
C ALA A 19 3.08 -3.26 2.69
N ASN A 20 2.69 -3.77 3.88
CA ASN A 20 1.38 -4.37 4.11
C ASN A 20 0.76 -3.82 5.41
N ASP A 21 1.29 -4.20 6.57
CA ASP A 21 0.66 -3.89 7.85
C ASP A 21 0.68 -2.38 8.16
N THR A 22 1.76 -1.68 7.78
CA THR A 22 1.93 -0.22 7.97
C THR A 22 0.99 0.64 7.12
N VAL A 23 0.21 0.04 6.22
CA VAL A 23 -0.80 0.68 5.37
C VAL A 23 -2.15 -0.02 5.47
N ASN A 24 -2.35 -0.87 6.49
CA ASN A 24 -3.54 -1.70 6.63
C ASN A 24 -4.67 -0.95 7.36
N PRO A 25 -5.83 -0.69 6.71
CA PRO A 25 -6.97 0.00 7.33
C PRO A 25 -7.53 -0.70 8.57
N ILE A 26 -7.32 -2.01 8.70
CA ILE A 26 -7.86 -2.81 9.80
C ILE A 26 -7.32 -2.35 11.17
N ALA A 27 -6.19 -1.61 11.21
CA ALA A 27 -5.68 -1.00 12.44
C ALA A 27 -6.64 0.03 13.07
N LEU A 28 -7.62 0.52 12.30
CA LEU A 28 -8.68 1.43 12.77
C LEU A 28 -9.93 0.69 13.27
N GLU A 29 -10.03 -0.62 13.05
CA GLU A 29 -11.17 -1.44 13.48
C GLU A 29 -10.97 -1.94 14.91
N LYS A 30 -11.98 -1.72 15.76
CA LYS A 30 -11.96 -2.21 17.15
C LYS A 30 -11.95 -3.74 17.19
N GLY A 31 -11.08 -4.30 18.03
CA GLY A 31 -10.92 -5.75 18.20
C GLY A 31 -10.06 -6.42 17.11
N SER A 32 -9.48 -5.65 16.18
CA SER A 32 -8.52 -6.21 15.22
C SER A 32 -7.18 -6.52 15.90
N SER A 33 -6.43 -7.47 15.34
CA SER A 33 -5.13 -7.89 15.88
C SER A 33 -4.04 -6.80 15.81
N ILE A 34 -4.29 -5.70 15.09
CA ILE A 34 -3.40 -4.55 14.97
C ILE A 34 -4.11 -3.23 15.32
N GLU A 35 -5.18 -3.30 16.13
CA GLU A 35 -5.92 -2.11 16.59
C GLU A 35 -4.97 -1.09 17.24
N GLY A 36 -5.07 0.17 16.82
CA GLY A 36 -4.29 1.27 17.38
C GLY A 36 -2.84 1.34 16.88
N MET A 37 -2.41 0.43 15.99
CA MET A 37 -1.11 0.53 15.35
C MET A 37 -1.05 1.80 14.48
N PRO A 38 0.02 2.61 14.57
CA PRO A 38 0.16 3.77 13.69
C PRO A 38 0.39 3.29 12.24
N VAL A 39 -0.54 3.65 11.35
CA VAL A 39 -0.53 3.27 9.93
C VAL A 39 -0.64 4.50 9.02
N LEU A 40 -0.10 4.41 7.80
CA LEU A 40 -0.27 5.43 6.77
C LEU A 40 -1.60 5.19 6.06
N HIS A 41 -2.44 6.22 6.01
CA HIS A 41 -3.73 6.19 5.33
C HIS A 41 -3.61 6.30 3.80
N ALA A 42 -2.73 5.50 3.19
CA ALA A 42 -2.45 5.53 1.75
C ALA A 42 -3.72 5.32 0.90
N TRP A 43 -4.68 4.54 1.41
CA TRP A 43 -5.98 4.32 0.78
C TRP A 43 -6.84 5.58 0.60
N LYS A 44 -6.48 6.69 1.27
CA LYS A 44 -7.13 7.99 1.09
C LYS A 44 -6.66 8.75 -0.16
N ALA A 45 -5.60 8.29 -0.86
CA ALA A 45 -5.19 8.86 -2.14
C ALA A 45 -6.21 8.57 -3.25
N LYS A 46 -6.22 9.40 -4.31
CA LYS A 46 -7.15 9.23 -5.44
C LYS A 46 -6.94 7.88 -6.13
N GLN A 47 -5.69 7.45 -6.30
CA GLN A 47 -5.31 6.12 -6.75
C GLN A 47 -4.18 5.55 -5.89
N VAL A 48 -4.15 4.22 -5.73
CA VAL A 48 -3.10 3.49 -5.02
C VAL A 48 -2.58 2.36 -5.89
N VAL A 49 -1.26 2.24 -6.01
CA VAL A 49 -0.60 1.09 -6.62
C VAL A 49 0.19 0.36 -5.55
N VAL A 50 -0.11 -0.92 -5.34
CA VAL A 50 0.56 -1.78 -4.36
C VAL A 50 1.49 -2.75 -5.07
N MET A 51 2.78 -2.65 -4.79
CA MET A 51 3.84 -3.47 -5.39
C MET A 51 4.26 -4.56 -4.41
N LYS A 52 3.95 -5.82 -4.75
CA LYS A 52 4.32 -6.99 -3.93
C LYS A 52 4.32 -8.28 -4.77
N ARG A 53 4.89 -9.36 -4.24
CA ARG A 53 5.06 -10.62 -5.00
C ARG A 53 3.77 -11.42 -5.25
N GLY A 54 2.74 -11.22 -4.45
CA GLY A 54 1.47 -11.97 -4.51
C GLY A 54 0.49 -11.46 -3.45
N MET A 55 -0.59 -12.17 -3.15
CA MET A 55 -1.61 -11.72 -2.17
C MET A 55 -1.33 -12.09 -0.70
N ALA A 56 -0.18 -12.72 -0.41
CA ALA A 56 0.18 -13.14 0.95
C ALA A 56 0.09 -12.02 2.00
N SER A 57 -0.30 -12.39 3.22
CA SER A 57 -0.33 -11.55 4.42
C SER A 57 1.07 -11.01 4.79
N GLY A 58 1.11 -10.03 5.71
CA GLY A 58 2.32 -9.31 6.14
C GLY A 58 3.25 -10.12 7.04
N TYR A 59 3.98 -9.45 7.93
CA TYR A 59 4.94 -10.10 8.82
C TYR A 59 4.21 -10.59 10.09
N GLY A 60 3.94 -11.88 10.19
CA GLY A 60 3.42 -12.48 11.43
C GLY A 60 2.43 -13.62 11.20
N ALA A 61 2.31 -14.49 12.20
CA ALA A 61 1.42 -15.66 12.21
C ALA A 61 -0.09 -15.33 12.20
N ALA A 62 -0.45 -14.07 12.04
CA ALA A 62 -1.81 -13.63 11.84
C ALA A 62 -1.95 -13.31 10.35
N ASP A 63 -2.68 -14.14 9.62
CA ASP A 63 -3.11 -13.89 8.24
C ASP A 63 -4.10 -12.73 8.21
N VAL A 64 -3.67 -11.54 8.63
CA VAL A 64 -4.52 -10.36 8.68
C VAL A 64 -4.75 -9.92 7.24
N PRO A 65 -5.98 -10.08 6.71
CA PRO A 65 -6.28 -9.57 5.38
C PRO A 65 -6.11 -8.04 5.42
N ASN A 66 -5.61 -7.48 4.32
CA ASN A 66 -5.54 -6.02 4.17
C ASN A 66 -6.70 -5.58 3.26
N PRO A 67 -7.76 -4.96 3.80
CA PRO A 67 -8.92 -4.53 3.02
C PRO A 67 -8.56 -3.57 1.88
N MET A 68 -7.46 -2.81 2.02
CA MET A 68 -7.00 -1.87 0.99
C MET A 68 -6.77 -2.55 -0.37
N PHE A 69 -6.33 -3.81 -0.39
CA PHE A 69 -6.03 -4.52 -1.64
C PHE A 69 -7.26 -4.77 -2.51
N TYR A 70 -8.46 -4.65 -1.93
CA TYR A 70 -9.74 -4.87 -2.60
C TYR A 70 -10.51 -3.57 -2.86
N MET A 71 -9.96 -2.42 -2.47
CA MET A 71 -10.60 -1.13 -2.69
C MET A 71 -10.59 -0.75 -4.18
N PRO A 72 -11.64 -0.07 -4.68
CA PRO A 72 -11.77 0.24 -6.11
C PRO A 72 -10.65 1.14 -6.65
N ASN A 73 -10.08 2.01 -5.81
CA ASN A 73 -8.96 2.89 -6.13
C ASN A 73 -7.59 2.22 -5.98
N ALA A 74 -7.52 0.97 -5.50
CA ALA A 74 -6.27 0.23 -5.34
C ALA A 74 -6.04 -0.73 -6.51
N LYS A 75 -4.81 -0.73 -7.04
CA LYS A 75 -4.35 -1.64 -8.10
C LYS A 75 -3.13 -2.42 -7.60
N MET A 76 -3.12 -3.72 -7.87
CA MET A 76 -2.01 -4.59 -7.52
C MET A 76 -1.03 -4.69 -8.69
N LEU A 77 0.26 -4.39 -8.44
CA LEU A 77 1.35 -4.64 -9.36
C LEU A 77 2.19 -5.79 -8.80
N PHE A 78 1.99 -6.99 -9.36
CA PHE A 78 2.69 -8.17 -8.88
C PHE A 78 4.11 -8.28 -9.43
N GLY A 79 5.06 -8.55 -8.55
CA GLY A 79 6.45 -8.78 -8.91
C GLY A 79 7.42 -8.56 -7.75
N ASP A 80 8.70 -8.84 -8.01
CA ASP A 80 9.78 -8.41 -7.13
C ASP A 80 9.87 -6.88 -7.14
N ALA A 81 10.09 -6.27 -5.96
CA ALA A 81 10.08 -4.82 -5.81
C ALA A 81 11.19 -4.14 -6.62
N ARG A 82 12.39 -4.73 -6.67
CA ARG A 82 13.51 -4.16 -7.42
C ARG A 82 13.25 -4.27 -8.92
N VAL A 83 12.86 -5.45 -9.39
CA VAL A 83 12.59 -5.69 -10.82
C VAL A 83 11.50 -4.75 -11.33
N THR A 84 10.41 -4.59 -10.59
CA THR A 84 9.30 -3.72 -10.99
C THR A 84 9.67 -2.23 -10.94
N CYS A 85 10.44 -1.78 -9.95
CA CYS A 85 10.98 -0.41 -9.93
C CYS A 85 11.93 -0.13 -11.10
N GLU A 86 12.84 -1.05 -11.42
CA GLU A 86 13.77 -0.92 -12.56
C GLU A 86 13.00 -0.87 -13.90
N ALA A 87 11.92 -1.67 -14.03
CA ALA A 87 11.04 -1.63 -15.20
C ALA A 87 10.29 -0.29 -15.33
N ILE A 88 9.74 0.23 -14.23
CA ILE A 88 9.08 1.55 -14.21
C ILE A 88 10.06 2.65 -14.63
N LYS A 89 11.27 2.65 -14.04
CA LYS A 89 12.33 3.61 -14.41
C LYS A 89 12.62 3.56 -15.90
N SER A 90 12.92 2.37 -16.43
CA SER A 90 13.23 2.20 -17.86
C SER A 90 12.08 2.63 -18.77
N ALA A 91 10.83 2.36 -18.38
CA ALA A 91 9.65 2.74 -19.14
C ALA A 91 9.41 4.27 -19.15
N ILE A 92 9.77 4.97 -18.09
CA ILE A 92 9.73 6.44 -18.03
C ILE A 92 10.83 7.01 -18.93
N GLU A 93 12.07 6.51 -18.82
CA GLU A 93 13.20 6.97 -19.62
C GLU A 93 12.98 6.77 -21.12
N ALA A 94 12.31 5.70 -21.54
CA ALA A 94 11.97 5.46 -22.95
C ALA A 94 10.86 6.37 -23.49
N LYS A 95 10.13 7.07 -22.62
CA LYS A 95 9.03 7.98 -22.98
C LYS A 95 9.45 9.46 -22.97
N SER A 96 10.58 9.78 -22.36
CA SER A 96 11.23 11.10 -22.35
C SER A 96 12.19 11.27 -23.52
#